data_AF-A0A520EQU2-F1
#
_entry.id   AF-A0A520EQU2-F1
#
_cell.length_a   1.000
_cell.length_b   1.000
_cell.length_c   1.000
_cell.angle_alpha   90.00
_cell.angle_beta   90.00
_cell.angle_gamma   90.00
#
_symmetry.space_group_name_H-M   'P 1'
#
loop_
_entity.id
_entity.type
_entity.pdbx_description
1 polymer ?
#
loop_
_entity_poly.entity_id
_entity_poly.type
_entity_poly.pdbx_seq_one_letter_code
_entity_poly.pdbx_strand_id
1 'polypeptide(L)'
;MDSGRTIASVARDLGLNESLLGSWVADERRRVDAATAQGQAPLTPAERDELTRLRKQVTELEKDNAFLKKASAYFAAQHQK
;
A
#
# COMPACT_ATOMS: atom_id res chain seq x y z
N MET A 1 -13.40 4.13 -10.51
CA MET A 1 -14.43 4.76 -11.37
C MET A 1 -14.39 4.03 -12.70
N ASP A 2 -15.37 3.20 -12.98
CA ASP A 2 -15.58 2.72 -14.34
C ASP A 2 -16.31 3.85 -15.07
N SER A 3 -15.68 4.50 -16.05
CA SER A 3 -16.20 5.74 -16.65
C SER A 3 -17.49 5.56 -17.47
N GLY A 4 -18.09 4.36 -17.46
CA GLY A 4 -19.25 3.98 -18.26
C GLY A 4 -18.99 3.89 -19.76
N ARG A 5 -17.77 4.25 -20.20
CA ARG A 5 -17.36 4.22 -21.60
C ARG A 5 -17.00 2.82 -22.04
N THR A 6 -17.42 2.45 -23.23
CA THR A 6 -17.04 1.17 -23.84
C THR A 6 -15.59 1.22 -24.31
N ILE A 7 -14.91 0.06 -24.30
CA ILE A 7 -13.55 -0.08 -24.84
C ILE A 7 -13.48 0.44 -26.28
N ALA A 8 -14.52 0.17 -27.08
CA ALA A 8 -14.65 0.63 -28.45
C ALA A 8 -14.67 2.17 -28.57
N SER A 9 -15.43 2.86 -27.72
CA SER A 9 -15.45 4.34 -27.71
C SER A 9 -14.08 4.90 -27.35
N VAL A 10 -13.44 4.35 -26.32
CA VAL A 10 -12.12 4.81 -25.88
C VAL A 10 -11.05 4.52 -26.93
N ALA A 11 -11.11 3.36 -27.60
CA ALA A 11 -10.21 3.01 -28.67
C ALA A 11 -10.30 4.01 -29.84
N ARG A 12 -11.52 4.39 -30.25
CA ARG A 12 -11.71 5.40 -31.31
C ARG A 12 -11.16 6.77 -30.91
N ASP A 13 -11.44 7.22 -29.68
CA ASP A 13 -10.92 8.49 -29.18
C ASP A 13 -9.39 8.53 -29.17
N LEU A 14 -8.74 7.39 -28.93
CA LEU A 14 -7.30 7.23 -28.90
C LEU A 14 -6.69 6.88 -30.27
N GLY A 15 -7.50 6.71 -31.32
CA GLY A 15 -7.03 6.28 -32.64
C GLY A 15 -6.45 4.86 -32.66
N LEU A 16 -6.86 4.01 -31.72
CA LEU A 16 -6.39 2.63 -31.56
C LEU A 16 -7.37 1.62 -32.16
N ASN A 17 -6.84 0.45 -32.52
CA ASN A 17 -7.68 -0.69 -32.86
C ASN A 17 -8.42 -1.20 -31.61
N GLU A 18 -9.74 -1.37 -31.72
CA GLU A 18 -10.61 -1.78 -30.61
C GLU A 18 -10.21 -3.15 -30.02
N SER A 19 -9.85 -4.11 -30.88
CA SER A 19 -9.43 -5.46 -30.46
C SER A 19 -8.09 -5.43 -29.73
N LEU A 20 -7.15 -4.58 -30.16
CA LEU A 20 -5.86 -4.42 -29.49
C LEU A 20 -6.03 -3.82 -28.10
N LEU A 21 -6.80 -2.73 -27.97
CA LEU A 21 -7.09 -2.13 -26.67
C LEU A 21 -7.83 -3.13 -25.75
N GLY A 22 -8.78 -3.88 -26.30
CA GLY A 22 -9.47 -4.95 -25.57
C GLY A 22 -8.53 -6.02 -25.03
N SER A 23 -7.55 -6.45 -25.82
CA SER A 23 -6.54 -7.42 -25.40
C SER A 23 -5.67 -6.89 -24.24
N TRP A 24 -5.22 -5.63 -24.32
CA TRP A 24 -4.45 -5.01 -23.24
C TRP A 24 -5.26 -4.85 -21.95
N VAL A 25 -6.53 -4.46 -22.05
CA VAL A 25 -7.42 -4.35 -20.88
C VAL A 25 -7.63 -5.72 -20.23
N ALA A 26 -7.80 -6.78 -21.03
CA ALA A 26 -7.93 -8.14 -20.51
C ALA A 26 -6.64 -8.60 -19.82
N ASP A 27 -5.48 -8.29 -20.40
CA ASP A 27 -4.19 -8.63 -19.82
C ASP A 27 -3.94 -7.90 -18.49
N GLU A 28 -4.24 -6.61 -18.45
CA GLU A 28 -4.13 -5.79 -17.24
C GLU A 28 -5.05 -6.30 -16.13
N ARG A 29 -6.30 -6.67 -16.45
CA ARG A 29 -7.22 -7.28 -15.47
C ARG A 29 -6.64 -8.57 -14.88
N ARG A 30 -6.12 -9.47 -15.72
CA ARG A 30 -5.47 -10.70 -15.24
C ARG A 30 -4.27 -10.41 -14.35
N ARG A 31 -3.46 -9.41 -14.70
CA ARG A 31 -2.32 -8.97 -13.88
C ARG A 31 -2.75 -8.46 -12.51
N VAL A 32 -3.80 -7.63 -12.46
CA VAL A 32 -4.36 -7.10 -11.21
C VAL A 32 -4.96 -8.21 -10.36
N ASP A 33 -5.71 -9.13 -10.96
CA ASP A 33 -6.31 -10.27 -10.25
C ASP A 33 -5.24 -11.19 -9.66
N ALA A 34 -4.18 -11.48 -10.42
CA ALA A 34 -3.03 -12.25 -9.94
C ALA A 34 -2.28 -11.55 -8.80
N ALA A 35 -2.05 -10.24 -8.91
CA ALA A 35 -1.43 -9.45 -7.84
C ALA A 35 -2.31 -9.46 -6.58
N THR A 36 -3.63 -9.39 -6.73
CA THR A 36 -4.58 -9.47 -5.61
C THR A 36 -4.53 -10.83 -4.93
N ALA A 37 -4.51 -11.93 -5.70
CA ALA A 37 -4.39 -13.28 -5.17
C ALA A 37 -3.08 -13.50 -4.39
N GLN A 38 -2.01 -12.79 -4.75
CA GLN A 38 -0.71 -12.85 -4.06
C GLN A 38 -0.59 -11.83 -2.91
N GLY A 39 -1.64 -11.09 -2.57
CA GLY A 39 -1.61 -10.04 -1.54
C GLY A 39 -0.78 -8.82 -1.93
N GLN A 40 -0.50 -8.65 -3.22
CA GLN A 40 0.26 -7.55 -3.81
C GLN A 40 -0.66 -6.51 -4.49
N ALA A 41 -1.97 -6.57 -4.23
CA ALA A 41 -2.89 -5.55 -4.71
C ALA A 41 -2.43 -4.15 -4.24
N PRO A 42 -2.58 -3.11 -5.08
CA PRO A 42 -2.38 -1.75 -4.62
C PRO A 42 -3.33 -1.44 -3.47
N LEU A 43 -2.78 -0.92 -2.37
CA LEU A 43 -3.58 -0.48 -1.22
C LEU A 43 -4.64 0.55 -1.64
N THR A 44 -5.82 0.47 -1.04
CA THR A 44 -6.84 1.53 -1.12
C THR A 44 -6.32 2.81 -0.45
N PRO A 45 -6.90 3.99 -0.75
CA PRO A 45 -6.53 5.23 -0.07
C PRO A 45 -6.61 5.11 1.46
N ALA A 46 -7.71 4.53 1.98
CA ALA A 46 -7.88 4.33 3.42
C ALA A 46 -6.81 3.42 4.03
N GLU A 47 -6.44 2.32 3.35
CA GLU A 47 -5.35 1.45 3.80
C GLU A 47 -3.99 2.15 3.78
N ARG A 48 -3.73 3.03 2.80
CA ARG A 48 -2.49 3.84 2.77
C ARG A 48 -2.42 4.85 3.91
N ASP A 49 -3.55 5.51 4.20
CA ASP A 49 -3.64 6.47 5.29
C ASP A 49 -3.42 5.78 6.65
N GLU A 50 -4.06 4.63 6.84
CA GLU A 50 -3.90 3.82 8.05
C GLU A 50 -2.47 3.29 8.18
N LEU A 51 -1.85 2.81 7.10
CA LEU A 51 -0.44 2.40 7.09
C LEU A 51 0.48 3.56 7.52
N THR A 52 0.20 4.77 7.06
CA THR A 52 0.97 5.98 7.43
C THR A 52 0.80 6.30 8.92
N ARG A 53 -0.44 6.23 9.43
CA ARG A 53 -0.75 6.43 10.85
C ARG A 53 -0.02 5.40 11.73
N LEU A 54 -0.10 4.12 11.36
CA LEU A 54 0.55 3.03 12.08
C LEU A 54 2.07 3.15 12.08
N ARG A 55 2.68 3.50 10.94
CA ARG A 55 4.13 3.75 10.87
C ARG A 55 4.56 4.86 11.82
N LYS A 56 3.82 5.97 11.87
CA LYS A 56 4.08 7.05 12.84
C LYS A 56 3.96 6.55 14.28
N GLN A 57 2.93 5.78 14.58
CA GLN A 57 2.74 5.22 15.93
C GLN A 57 3.88 4.29 16.32
N VAL A 58 4.33 3.42 15.42
CA VAL A 58 5.47 2.52 15.66
C VAL A 58 6.74 3.32 15.97
N THR A 59 7.04 4.37 15.19
CA THR A 59 8.21 5.21 15.44
C THR A 59 8.17 5.88 16.81
N GLU A 60 7.01 6.36 17.27
CA GLU A 60 6.89 6.93 18.62
C GLU A 60 7.05 5.87 19.70
N LEU A 61 6.43 4.69 19.55
CA LEU A 61 6.58 3.58 20.48
C LEU A 61 8.03 3.09 20.58
N GLU A 62 8.77 3.06 19.46
CA GLU A 62 10.19 2.71 19.44
C GLU A 62 11.03 3.70 20.26
N LYS A 63 10.74 5.01 20.15
CA LYS A 63 11.41 6.04 20.96
C LYS A 63 11.13 5.86 22.45
N ASP A 64 9.87 5.67 22.82
CA ASP A 64 9.46 5.45 24.21
C ASP A 64 10.12 4.18 24.78
N ASN A 65 10.11 3.10 24.01
CA ASN A 65 10.74 1.85 24.41
C ASN A 65 12.26 2.01 24.60
N ALA A 66 12.93 2.76 23.71
CA ALA A 66 14.35 3.05 23.83
C ALA A 66 14.65 3.91 25.06
N PHE A 67 13.81 4.89 25.37
CA PHE A 67 13.93 5.71 26.57
C PHE A 67 13.76 4.86 27.84
N LEU A 68 12.70 4.07 27.92
CA LEU A 68 12.43 3.20 29.07
C LEU A 68 13.55 2.19 29.30
N LYS A 69 14.07 1.57 28.24
CA LYS A 69 15.24 0.67 28.34
C LYS A 69 16.46 1.35 28.96
N LYS A 70 16.76 2.58 28.54
CA LYS A 70 17.87 3.37 29.12
C LYS A 70 17.62 3.70 30.58
N ALA A 71 16.40 4.11 30.92
CA ALA A 71 16.01 4.40 32.30
C ALA A 71 16.13 3.15 33.19
N SER A 72 15.59 2.01 32.76
CA SER A 72 15.72 0.74 33.48
C SER A 72 17.18 0.32 33.69
N ALA A 73 18.03 0.46 32.68
CA ALA A 73 19.46 0.17 32.80
C ALA A 73 20.16 1.11 33.81
N TYR A 74 19.84 2.41 33.78
CA TYR A 74 20.37 3.38 34.74
C TYR A 74 20.00 3.00 36.19
N PHE A 75 18.72 2.71 36.44
CA PHE A 75 18.26 2.35 37.79
C PHE A 75 18.88 1.02 38.25
N ALA A 76 18.95 0.00 37.39
CA ALA A 76 19.59 -1.27 37.73
C ALA A 76 21.07 -1.08 38.15
N ALA A 77 21.80 -0.18 37.47
CA ALA A 77 23.20 0.13 37.82
C ALA A 77 23.32 0.92 39.14
N GLN A 78 22.34 1.74 39.51
CA GLN A 78 22.33 2.44 40.81
C GLN A 78 22.11 1.49 41.98
N HIS A 79 21.28 0.46 41.81
CA HIS A 79 20.98 -0.53 42.86
C HIS A 79 22.12 -1.54 43.11
N GLN A 80 23.14 -1.60 42.26
CA GLN A 80 24.34 -2.44 42.44
C GLN A 80 25.49 -1.75 43.18
N LYS A 81 25.35 -0.47 43.55
CA LYS A 81 26.29 0.28 44.39
C LYS A 81 25.86 0.26 45.85
#